data_AF-A0A2A4T5Z1-F1
#
_entry.id   AF-A0A2A4T5Z1-F1
#
_cell.length_a   1.000
_cell.length_b   1.000
_cell.length_c   1.000
_cell.angle_alpha   90.00
_cell.angle_beta   90.00
_cell.angle_gamma   90.00
#
_symmetry.space_group_name_H-M   'P 1'
#
loop_
_entity.id
_entity.type
_entity.pdbx_description
1 polymer ?
#
loop_
_entity_poly.entity_id
_entity_poly.type
_entity_poly.pdbx_seq_one_letter_code
_entity_poly.pdbx_strand_id
1 'polypeptide(L)' 'MLDIKFIRENKEAVAEGAKKKHTEIDLDRLLELDDKRKELLQSVEEKRATQNEVTKTIATLMNTEARD' A
#
# COMPACT_ATOMS: atom_id res chain seq x y z
N MET A 1 -6.73 4.78 18.90
CA MET A 1 -5.79 4.14 17.94
C MET A 1 -4.77 5.21 17.55
N LEU A 2 -3.46 4.90 17.61
CA LEU A 2 -2.43 5.85 17.17
C LEU A 2 -2.32 5.81 15.64
N ASP A 3 -2.02 6.95 15.03
CA ASP A 3 -1.76 7.04 13.59
C ASP A 3 -0.43 6.34 13.25
N ILE A 4 -0.41 5.54 12.17
CA ILE A 4 0.79 4.87 11.68
C ILE A 4 1.90 5.86 11.31
N LYS A 5 1.54 7.05 10.82
CA LYS A 5 2.50 8.12 10.54
C LYS A 5 3.16 8.60 11.83
N PHE A 6 2.36 8.83 12.87
CA PHE A 6 2.87 9.23 14.18
C PHE A 6 3.79 8.17 14.76
N ILE A 7 3.45 6.88 14.64
CA ILE A 7 4.28 5.76 15.09
C ILE A 7 5.63 5.72 14.36
N ARG A 8 5.65 5.98 13.04
CA ARG A 8 6.90 6.06 12.26
C ARG A 8 7.79 7.23 12.69
N GLU A 9 7.19 8.41 12.83
CA GLU A 9 7.93 9.64 13.16
C GLU A 9 8.41 9.66 14.62
N ASN A 10 7.73 8.95 15.52
CA ASN A 10 7.97 9.01 16.97
C ASN A 10 8.15 7.61 17.59
N LYS A 11 8.83 6.69 16.88
CA LYS A 11 8.97 5.29 17.29
C LYS A 11 9.45 5.13 18.75
N GLU A 12 10.47 5.90 19.14
CA GLU A 12 11.04 5.84 20.50
C GLU A 12 10.04 6.28 21.58
N ALA A 13 9.32 7.39 21.36
CA ALA A 13 8.31 7.88 22.30
C ALA A 13 7.14 6.89 22.44
N VAL A 14 6.75 6.23 21.35
CA VAL A 14 5.73 5.19 21.38
C VAL A 14 6.23 3.95 22.12
N ALA A 15 7.48 3.54 21.91
CA ALA A 15 8.09 2.41 22.62
C ALA A 15 8.16 2.66 24.14
N GLU A 16 8.59 3.85 24.54
CA GLU A 16 8.64 4.25 25.95
C GLU A 16 7.22 4.30 26.55
N GLY A 17 6.25 4.84 25.82
CA GLY A 17 4.85 4.86 26.23
C GLY A 17 4.25 3.46 26.40
N ALA A 18 4.56 2.53 25.50
CA ALA A 18 4.15 1.13 25.61
C ALA A 18 4.78 0.45 26.83
N LYS A 19 6.08 0.68 27.07
CA LYS A 19 6.80 0.18 28.25
C LYS A 19 6.21 0.70 29.55
N LYS A 20 5.91 2.00 29.64
CA LYS A 20 5.25 2.62 30.82
C LYS A 20 3.86 2.04 31.08
N LYS A 21 3.18 1.57 30.04
CA LYS A 21 1.86 0.91 30.13
C LYS A 21 1.97 -0.61 30.29
N HIS A 22 3.18 -1.14 30.50
CA HIS A 22 3.45 -2.58 30.60
C HIS A 22 2.87 -3.38 29.42
N THR A 23 2.88 -2.77 28.23
CA THR A 23 2.39 -3.40 27.02
C THR A 23 3.57 -3.78 26.14
N GLU A 24 3.66 -5.06 25.80
CA GLU A 24 4.66 -5.56 24.87
C GLU A 24 4.13 -5.40 23.44
N ILE A 25 4.80 -4.57 22.65
CA ILE A 25 4.46 -4.30 21.25
C ILE A 25 5.75 -4.34 20.43
N ASP A 26 5.74 -5.15 19.38
CA ASP A 26 6.79 -5.16 18.38
C ASP A 26 6.52 -4.07 17.32
N LEU A 27 7.09 -2.89 17.56
CA LEU A 27 6.96 -1.76 16.64
C LEU A 27 7.73 -1.98 15.34
N ASP A 28 8.84 -2.72 15.36
CA ASP A 28 9.60 -3.04 14.16
C ASP A 28 8.76 -3.90 13.22
N ARG A 29 8.18 -4.98 13.74
CA ARG A 29 7.29 -5.83 12.98
C ARG A 29 6.07 -5.08 12.43
N LEU A 30 5.51 -4.16 13.22
CA LEU A 30 4.39 -3.32 12.78
C LEU A 30 4.77 -2.48 11.56
N LEU A 31 5.95 -1.84 11.59
CA LEU A 31 6.42 -0.98 10.51
C LEU A 31 6.76 -1.78 9.25
N GLU A 32 7.39 -2.95 9.38
CA GLU A 32 7.64 -3.87 8.26
C GLU A 32 6.34 -4.27 7.55
N LEU A 33 5.27 -4.56 8.31
CA LEU A 33 3.98 -4.92 7.73
C LEU A 33 3.32 -3.74 7.00
N ASP A 34 3.46 -2.51 7.50
CA ASP A 34 2.96 -1.33 6.81
C ASP A 34 3.78 -1.04 5.53
N ASP A 35 5.09 -1.28 5.54
CA ASP A 35 5.92 -1.19 4.33
C ASP A 35 5.46 -2.19 3.26
N LYS A 36 5.32 -3.47 3.64
CA LYS A 36 4.81 -4.52 2.74
C LYS A 36 3.41 -4.20 2.20
N ARG A 37 2.54 -3.62 3.04
CA ARG A 37 1.22 -3.19 2.61
C ARG A 37 1.29 -2.12 1.53
N LYS A 38 2.17 -1.11 1.69
CA LYS A 38 2.34 -0.03 0.70
C LYS A 38 2.88 -0.57 -0.63
N GLU A 39 3.88 -1.44 -0.58
CA GLU A 39 4.44 -2.10 -1.77
C GLU A 39 3.37 -2.89 -2.54
N LEU A 40 2.58 -3.71 -1.83
CA LEU A 40 1.51 -4.49 -2.44
C LEU A 40 0.43 -3.59 -3.05
N LEU A 41 0.07 -2.49 -2.37
CA LEU A 41 -0.93 -1.56 -2.86
C LEU A 41 -0.44 -0.88 -4.15
N GLN A 42 0.81 -0.43 -4.18
CA GLN A 42 1.42 0.11 -5.39
C GLN A 42 1.38 -0.90 -6.54
N SER A 43 1.81 -2.14 -6.29
CA SER A 43 1.81 -3.19 -7.32
C SER A 43 0.40 -3.49 -7.85
N VAL A 44 -0.61 -3.47 -6.97
CA VAL A 44 -2.02 -3.66 -7.38
C VAL A 44 -2.49 -2.51 -8.27
N GLU A 45 -2.18 -1.26 -7.93
CA GLU A 45 -2.55 -0.10 -8.75
C GLU A 45 -1.85 -0.11 -10.12
N GLU A 46 -0.57 -0.49 -10.17
CA GLU A 46 0.17 -0.66 -11.44
C GLU A 46 -0.49 -1.73 -12.34
N LYS A 47 -0.90 -2.86 -11.76
CA LYS A 47 -1.58 -3.93 -12.50
C LYS A 47 -2.95 -3.48 -12.99
N ARG A 48 -3.71 -2.74 -12.18
CA ARG A 48 -5.01 -2.17 -12.58
C ARG A 48 -4.84 -1.17 -13.73
N ALA A 49 -3.85 -0.28 -13.65
CA ALA A 49 -3.53 0.66 -14.71
C ALA A 49 -3.21 -0.08 -16.01
N THR A 50 -2.34 -1.09 -15.94
CA THR A 50 -1.98 -1.93 -17.09
C THR A 50 -3.18 -2.63 -17.70
N GLN A 51 -4.04 -3.25 -16.88
CA GLN A 51 -5.27 -3.93 -17.33
C GLN A 51 -6.21 -2.97 -18.06
N ASN A 52 -6.38 -1.75 -17.53
CA ASN A 52 -7.24 -0.73 -18.13
C ASN A 52 -6.69 -0.27 -19.49
N GLU A 53 -5.38 -0.07 -19.61
CA GLU A 53 -4.75 0.32 -20.87
C GLU A 53 -4.92 -0.79 -21.93
N VAL A 54 -4.64 -2.05 -21.58
CA VAL A 54 -4.85 -3.18 -22.49
C VAL A 54 -6.31 -3.28 -22.95
N THR A 55 -7.27 -3.10 -22.03
CA THR A 55 -8.70 -3.13 -22.35
C THR A 55 -9.08 -2.04 -23.36
N LYS A 56 -8.56 -0.81 -23.19
CA LYS A 56 -8.76 0.29 -24.14
C LYS A 56 -8.13 0.01 -25.50
N THR A 57 -6.92 -0.55 -25.52
CA THR A 57 -6.23 -0.92 -26.77
C THR A 57 -7.04 -1.96 -27.55
N ILE A 58 -7.51 -3.02 -26.88
CA ILE A 58 -8.37 -4.05 -27.50
C ILE A 58 -9.63 -3.42 -28.08
N ALA A 59 -10.35 -2.59 -27.30
CA ALA A 59 -11.56 -1.94 -27.77
C ALA A 59 -11.32 -1.03 -29.00
N THR A 60 -10.15 -0.38 -29.05
CA THR A 60 -9.76 0.47 -30.19
C THR A 60 -9.48 -0.38 -31.43
N LEU A 61 -8.70 -1.45 -31.29
CA LEU A 61 -8.37 -2.36 -32.40
C LEU A 61 -9.64 -2.99 -33.02
N MET A 62 -10.57 -3.47 -32.17
CA MET A 62 -11.84 -4.03 -32.63
C MET A 62 -12.71 -3.03 -33.39
N ASN A 63 -12.65 -1.74 -33.03
CA ASN A 63 -13.42 -0.68 -33.70
C ASN A 63 -12.77 -0.25 -35.03
N THR A 64 -11.45 -0.39 -35.16
CA THR A 64 -10.75 -0.15 -36.42
C THR A 64 -11.05 -1.27 -37.43
N GLU A 65 -11.03 -2.53 -37.02
CA GLU A 65 -11.38 -3.68 -37.89
C GLU A 65 -12.84 -3.68 -38.34
N ALA A 66 -13.77 -3.12 -37.57
CA ALA A 66 -15.19 -3.04 -37.94
C ALA A 66 -15.51 -1.90 -38.95
N ARG A 67 -14.53 -1.05 -39.27
CA ARG A 67 -14.69 0.11 -40.17
C ARG A 67 -14.08 -0.08 -41.55
N ASP A 68 -13.34 -1.17 -41.76
CA ASP A 68 -12.82 -1.62 -43.06
C ASP A 68 -13.71 -2.75 -43.63
#